data_AF-A0A7W8TB68-F1
#
_entry.id   AF-A0A7W8TB68-F1
#
_cell.length_a   1.000
_cell.length_b   1.000
_cell.length_c   1.000
_cell.angle_alpha   90.00
_cell.angle_beta   90.00
_cell.angle_gamma   90.00
#
_symmetry.space_group_name_H-M   'P 1'
#
loop_
_entity.id
_entity.type
_entity.pdbx_description
1 polymer ?
#
loop_
_entity_poly.entity_id
_entity_poly.type
_entity_poly.pdbx_seq_one_letter_code
_entity_poly.pdbx_strand_id
1 'polypeptide(L)'
;MEDVQWRRTGHPLVQSAEDLGGGYKAIFQLENGFDVNSGRLMQGGRVFGRQAFVGVAKDAVGTFSFGRQYDSLVEFLGPLTANGNWGGYLFEHPFDNDNTDNSFRLNNAVQFYSANFSGLRFGATYAFSDSPGSIVD
;
A
#
# COMPACT_ATOMS: atom_id res chain seq x y z
N MET A 1 4.67 7.30 18.24
CA MET A 1 3.30 7.39 18.80
C MET A 1 2.43 6.55 17.89
N GLU A 2 1.73 5.56 18.41
CA GLU A 2 0.90 4.64 17.63
C GLU A 2 -0.46 5.28 17.40
N ASP A 3 -0.87 5.41 16.15
CA ASP A 3 -2.15 6.03 15.79
C ASP A 3 -3.04 5.01 15.08
N VAL A 4 -4.25 4.82 15.63
CA VAL A 4 -5.33 4.10 14.96
C VAL A 4 -6.09 5.11 14.12
N GLN A 5 -6.07 4.94 12.81
CA GLN A 5 -6.69 5.85 11.84
C GLN A 5 -7.67 5.09 10.96
N TRP A 6 -8.63 5.81 10.38
CA TRP A 6 -9.53 5.29 9.35
C TRP A 6 -9.17 5.95 8.01
N ARG A 7 -8.80 5.16 6.99
CA ARG A 7 -8.65 5.70 5.62
C ARG A 7 -10.02 6.18 5.12
N ARG A 8 -10.05 7.13 4.18
CA ARG A 8 -11.29 7.61 3.50
C ARG A 8 -12.17 6.48 2.92
N THR A 9 -11.62 5.28 2.75
CA THR A 9 -12.30 4.08 2.22
C THR A 9 -12.89 3.16 3.30
N GLY A 10 -12.92 3.53 4.58
CA GLY A 10 -13.70 2.81 5.60
C GLY A 10 -13.06 1.55 6.21
N HIS A 11 -11.72 1.46 6.25
CA HIS A 11 -11.00 0.29 6.77
C HIS A 11 -10.14 0.64 8.00
N PRO A 12 -10.05 -0.25 9.01
CA PRO A 12 -9.19 -0.04 10.16
C PRO A 12 -7.72 -0.13 9.76
N LEU A 13 -6.97 0.88 10.17
CA LEU A 13 -5.55 1.03 9.94
C LEU A 13 -4.86 1.32 11.28
N VAL A 14 -3.82 0.55 11.58
CA VAL A 14 -2.84 0.90 12.64
C VAL A 14 -1.55 1.30 11.96
N GLN A 15 -1.04 2.46 12.31
CA GLN A 15 0.25 2.94 11.82
C GLN A 15 1.05 3.55 12.96
N SER A 16 2.37 3.50 12.84
CA SER A 16 3.27 4.23 13.75
C SER A 16 4.42 4.82 12.96
N ALA A 17 4.93 5.94 13.47
CA ALA A 17 6.21 6.49 13.13
C ALA A 17 7.00 6.70 14.43
N GLU A 18 8.17 6.09 14.53
CA GLU A 18 9.11 6.26 15.63
C GLU A 18 10.34 7.01 15.14
N ASP A 19 10.68 8.11 15.81
CA ASP A 19 11.85 8.91 15.47
C ASP A 19 13.12 8.15 15.87
N LEU A 20 14.00 7.91 14.91
CA LEU A 20 15.29 7.25 15.11
C LEU A 20 16.45 8.25 15.23
N GLY A 21 16.14 9.55 15.13
CA GLY A 21 17.11 10.63 15.11
C GLY A 21 17.65 10.93 13.72
N GLY A 22 18.25 12.11 13.58
CA GLY A 22 18.88 12.57 12.34
C GLY A 22 17.91 12.68 11.16
N GLY A 23 16.60 12.77 11.37
CA GLY A 23 15.57 12.80 10.31
C GLY A 23 15.16 11.43 9.77
N TYR A 24 15.58 10.33 10.40
CA TYR A 24 15.09 8.98 10.10
C TYR A 24 13.89 8.62 10.99
N LYS A 25 12.95 7.85 10.43
CA LYS A 25 11.79 7.34 11.16
C LYS A 25 11.58 5.86 10.83
N ALA A 26 11.40 5.01 11.82
CA ALA A 26 10.84 3.68 11.62
C ALA A 26 9.33 3.81 11.42
N ILE A 27 8.78 3.10 10.45
CA ILE A 27 7.34 3.08 10.18
C ILE A 27 6.81 1.65 10.10
N PHE A 28 5.55 1.49 10.48
CA PHE A 28 4.79 0.28 10.16
C PHE A 28 3.35 0.62 9.85
N GLN A 29 2.69 -0.25 9.09
CA GLN A 29 1.28 -0.16 8.77
C GLN A 29 0.65 -1.54 8.70
N LEU A 30 -0.48 -1.68 9.38
CA LEU A 30 -1.34 -2.85 9.38
C LEU A 30 -2.77 -2.42 9.03
N GLU A 31 -3.27 -2.85 7.87
CA GLU A 31 -4.58 -2.46 7.34
C GLU A 31 -5.44 -3.69 7.03
N ASN A 32 -6.60 -3.75 7.68
CA ASN A 32 -7.58 -4.82 7.49
C ASN A 32 -8.58 -4.50 6.40
N GLY A 33 -9.00 -5.51 5.63
CA GLY A 33 -10.18 -5.43 4.77
C GLY A 33 -11.23 -6.41 5.27
N PHE A 34 -12.45 -5.92 5.50
CA PHE A 34 -13.60 -6.75 5.83
C PHE A 34 -14.84 -6.24 5.10
N ASP A 35 -15.77 -7.16 4.85
CA ASP A 35 -17.07 -6.83 4.30
C ASP A 35 -17.93 -6.19 5.38
N VAL A 36 -18.40 -4.96 5.14
CA VAL A 36 -19.13 -4.18 6.15
C VAL A 36 -20.50 -4.76 6.51
N ASN A 37 -21.10 -5.57 5.64
CA ASN A 37 -22.42 -6.17 5.85
C ASN A 37 -22.34 -7.46 6.68
N SER A 38 -21.29 -8.25 6.49
CA SER A 38 -21.13 -9.59 7.08
C SER A 38 -20.01 -9.69 8.10
N GLY A 39 -19.13 -8.69 8.19
CA GLY A 39 -17.92 -8.72 9.03
C GLY A 39 -16.85 -9.70 8.54
N ARG A 40 -17.07 -10.40 7.41
CA ARG A 40 -16.15 -11.41 6.91
C ARG A 40 -14.85 -10.75 6.43
N LEU A 41 -13.71 -11.34 6.81
CA LEU A 41 -12.41 -10.92 6.30
C LEU A 41 -12.34 -11.06 4.78
N MET A 42 -11.84 -10.02 4.12
CA MET A 42 -11.61 -9.98 2.69
C MET A 42 -10.20 -10.50 2.34
N GLN A 43 -9.74 -10.30 1.11
CA GLN A 43 -8.38 -10.65 0.64
C GLN A 43 -7.98 -12.11 0.96
N GLY A 44 -8.93 -13.04 0.78
CA GLY A 44 -8.75 -14.47 1.05
C GLY A 44 -8.87 -14.85 2.52
N GLY A 45 -9.52 -14.04 3.35
CA GLY A 45 -9.68 -14.31 4.78
C GLY A 45 -8.48 -13.88 5.63
N ARG A 46 -7.56 -13.06 5.08
CA ARG A 46 -6.35 -12.62 5.79
C ARG A 46 -6.67 -11.50 6.77
N VAL A 47 -6.16 -11.63 7.99
CA VAL A 47 -5.99 -10.49 8.90
C VAL A 47 -4.86 -9.61 8.37
N PHE A 48 -5.08 -8.30 8.33
CA PHE A 48 -4.25 -7.29 7.67
C PHE A 48 -4.04 -7.56 6.18
N GLY A 49 -5.08 -8.05 5.51
CA GLY A 49 -5.03 -8.45 4.11
C GLY A 49 -4.85 -7.30 3.12
N ARG A 50 -5.04 -6.05 3.52
CA ARG A 50 -4.89 -4.88 2.63
C ARG A 50 -3.44 -4.39 2.59
N GLN A 51 -2.86 -4.04 3.73
CA GLN A 51 -1.45 -3.69 3.86
C GLN A 51 -0.89 -4.27 5.15
N ALA A 52 0.34 -4.79 5.10
CA ALA A 52 1.08 -5.25 6.25
C ALA A 52 2.57 -5.08 5.97
N PHE A 53 3.15 -3.96 6.37
CA PHE A 53 4.54 -3.64 6.07
C PHE A 53 5.24 -2.88 7.20
N VAL A 54 6.56 -2.94 7.15
CA VAL A 54 7.48 -2.11 7.95
C VAL A 54 8.39 -1.34 7.00
N GLY A 55 9.00 -0.26 7.48
CA GLY A 55 9.91 0.52 6.67
C GLY A 55 10.70 1.56 7.44
N VAL A 56 11.55 2.26 6.71
CA VAL A 56 12.31 3.42 7.18
C VAL A 56 12.02 4.58 6.26
N ALA A 57 11.56 5.68 6.85
CA ALA A 57 11.42 6.96 6.18
C ALA A 57 12.60 7.87 6.53
N LYS A 58 12.99 8.71 5.58
CA LYS A 58 14.02 9.73 5.74
C LYS A 58 13.53 11.04 5.14
N ASP A 59 13.55 12.09 5.96
CA ASP A 59 13.18 13.43 5.53
C ASP A 59 14.02 13.86 4.30
N ALA A 60 13.35 14.51 3.34
CA ALA A 60 13.91 14.94 2.05
C ALA A 60 14.48 13.84 1.13
N VAL A 61 14.39 12.56 1.50
CA VAL A 61 14.83 11.43 0.66
C VAL A 61 13.63 10.60 0.21
N GLY A 62 12.86 10.06 1.14
CA GLY A 62 11.76 9.17 0.84
C GLY A 62 11.58 8.05 1.86
N THR A 63 10.83 7.04 1.47
CA THR A 63 10.47 5.89 2.30
C THR A 63 10.86 4.61 1.61
N PHE A 64 11.54 3.73 2.35
CA PHE A 64 11.83 2.38 1.94
C PHE A 64 11.02 1.40 2.80
N SER A 65 10.26 0.50 2.19
CA SER A 65 9.34 -0.39 2.91
C SER A 65 9.34 -1.81 2.37
N PHE A 66 9.00 -2.75 3.26
CA PHE A 66 9.00 -4.19 3.02
C PHE A 66 7.73 -4.84 3.57
N GLY A 67 7.11 -5.69 2.76
CA GLY A 67 5.99 -6.52 3.21
C GLY A 67 4.88 -6.63 2.16
N ARG A 68 3.63 -6.62 2.61
CA ARG A 68 2.44 -6.63 1.76
C ARG A 68 1.94 -5.20 1.52
N GLN A 69 1.97 -4.76 0.27
CA GLN A 69 1.78 -3.35 -0.09
C GLN A 69 0.99 -3.19 -1.39
N TYR A 70 0.35 -2.03 -1.57
CA TYR A 70 -0.16 -1.60 -2.86
C TYR A 70 0.99 -1.37 -3.83
N ASP A 71 0.82 -1.69 -5.11
CA ASP A 71 1.85 -1.39 -6.10
C ASP A 71 1.96 0.12 -6.39
N SER A 72 2.91 0.49 -7.26
CA SER A 72 3.12 1.87 -7.65
C SER A 72 1.99 2.44 -8.51
N LEU A 73 1.21 1.61 -9.21
CA LEU A 73 0.10 2.09 -10.04
C LEU A 73 -1.03 2.58 -9.16
N VAL A 74 -1.39 1.82 -8.12
CA VAL A 74 -2.36 2.23 -7.11
C VAL A 74 -1.96 3.55 -6.43
N GLU A 75 -0.68 3.74 -6.09
CA GLU A 75 -0.23 4.93 -5.35
C GLU A 75 -0.08 6.17 -6.24
N PHE A 76 0.48 6.04 -7.45
CA PHE A 76 0.76 7.19 -8.31
C PHE A 76 -0.35 7.48 -9.34
N LEU A 77 -0.96 6.45 -9.92
CA LEU A 77 -1.96 6.61 -10.98
C LEU A 77 -3.39 6.49 -10.47
N GLY A 78 -3.65 5.60 -9.52
CA GLY A 78 -4.97 5.41 -8.91
C GLY A 78 -5.70 6.73 -8.58
N PRO A 79 -5.07 7.69 -7.88
CA PRO A 79 -5.70 8.98 -7.55
C PRO A 79 -6.10 9.84 -8.77
N LEU A 80 -5.50 9.60 -9.93
CA LEU A 80 -5.75 10.29 -11.20
C LEU A 80 -6.81 9.60 -12.07
N THR A 81 -7.24 8.40 -11.69
CA THR A 81 -8.27 7.63 -12.39
C THR A 81 -9.64 7.79 -11.74
N ALA A 82 -10.72 7.49 -12.48
CA ALA A 82 -12.06 7.50 -11.92
C ALA A 82 -12.24 6.34 -10.92
N ASN A 83 -11.86 5.12 -11.28
CA ASN A 83 -11.98 3.95 -10.41
C ASN A 83 -11.16 4.07 -9.12
N GLY A 84 -9.89 4.47 -9.20
CA GLY A 84 -9.03 4.64 -8.02
C GLY A 84 -9.37 5.83 -7.12
N ASN A 85 -10.40 6.61 -7.45
CA ASN A 85 -10.80 7.80 -6.72
C ASN A 85 -12.31 7.83 -6.44
N TRP A 86 -13.10 8.51 -7.27
CA TRP A 86 -14.51 8.81 -6.97
C TRP A 86 -15.52 7.84 -7.61
N GLY A 87 -15.11 7.14 -8.67
CA GLY A 87 -15.96 6.23 -9.44
C GLY A 87 -15.99 4.80 -8.91
N GLY A 88 -14.90 4.34 -8.29
CA GLY A 88 -14.75 2.97 -7.80
C GLY A 88 -14.96 1.92 -8.90
N TYR A 89 -15.37 0.72 -8.48
CA TYR A 89 -15.61 -0.45 -9.30
C TYR A 89 -16.47 -0.21 -10.57
N LEU A 90 -17.41 0.75 -10.56
CA LEU A 90 -18.24 1.03 -11.75
C LEU A 90 -17.45 1.63 -12.93
N PHE A 91 -16.23 2.10 -12.68
CA PHE A 91 -15.32 2.68 -13.66
C PHE A 91 -14.06 1.84 -13.83
N GLU A 92 -14.05 0.60 -13.33
CA GLU A 92 -12.97 -0.36 -13.49
C GLU A 92 -12.67 -0.59 -14.98
N HIS A 93 -11.39 -0.58 -15.34
CA HIS A 93 -10.93 -1.07 -16.64
C HIS A 93 -11.12 -2.58 -16.70
N PRO A 94 -11.41 -3.19 -17.87
CA PRO A 94 -11.69 -4.62 -17.95
C PRO A 94 -10.67 -5.48 -17.19
N PHE A 95 -11.15 -6.19 -16.17
CA PHE A 95 -10.38 -7.07 -15.28
C PHE A 95 -9.40 -6.37 -14.32
N ASP A 96 -9.56 -5.06 -14.11
CA ASP A 96 -8.62 -4.21 -13.37
C ASP A 96 -7.16 -4.46 -13.80
N ASN A 97 -6.95 -4.55 -15.12
CA ASN A 97 -5.68 -5.01 -15.71
C ASN A 97 -4.50 -4.04 -15.49
N ASP A 98 -4.77 -2.81 -15.05
CA ASP A 98 -3.80 -1.81 -14.62
C ASP A 98 -3.76 -1.62 -13.09
N ASN A 99 -4.60 -2.35 -12.37
CA ASN A 99 -4.74 -2.35 -10.91
C ASN A 99 -5.11 -0.98 -10.32
N THR A 100 -5.70 -0.05 -11.07
CA THR A 100 -6.05 1.27 -10.50
C THR A 100 -7.28 1.20 -9.60
N ASP A 101 -8.08 0.12 -9.63
CA ASP A 101 -9.13 -0.18 -8.64
C ASP A 101 -8.60 -1.00 -7.44
N ASN A 102 -7.30 -1.32 -7.43
CA ASN A 102 -6.64 -1.98 -6.31
C ASN A 102 -7.29 -3.35 -5.98
N SER A 103 -7.56 -4.14 -7.02
CA SER A 103 -8.07 -5.51 -6.90
C SER A 103 -7.04 -6.44 -6.26
N PHE A 104 -5.72 -6.20 -6.44
CA PHE A 104 -4.66 -7.00 -5.84
C PHE A 104 -3.59 -6.16 -5.12
N ARG A 105 -2.81 -6.85 -4.28
CA ARG A 105 -1.65 -6.29 -3.57
C ARG A 105 -0.49 -7.27 -3.64
N LEU A 106 0.72 -6.72 -3.68
CA LEU A 106 1.95 -7.49 -3.77
C LEU A 106 2.34 -8.02 -2.39
N ASN A 107 2.65 -9.32 -2.32
CA ASN A 107 3.32 -9.92 -1.17
C ASN A 107 4.82 -9.80 -1.33
N ASN A 108 5.56 -9.93 -0.22
CA ASN A 108 7.02 -9.99 -0.24
C ASN A 108 7.61 -8.86 -1.10
N ALA A 109 7.05 -7.65 -0.95
CA ALA A 109 7.34 -6.52 -1.82
C ALA A 109 8.26 -5.53 -1.12
N VAL A 110 9.23 -5.05 -1.89
CA VAL A 110 10.13 -3.96 -1.56
C VAL A 110 9.71 -2.73 -2.34
N GLN A 111 9.60 -1.60 -1.66
CA GLN A 111 9.21 -0.34 -2.28
C GLN A 111 10.12 0.78 -1.84
N PHE A 112 10.43 1.68 -2.77
CA PHE A 112 10.98 2.99 -2.47
C PHE A 112 10.11 4.05 -3.12
N TYR A 113 9.59 4.98 -2.32
CA TYR A 113 8.90 6.18 -2.79
C TYR A 113 9.63 7.43 -2.32
N SER A 114 9.94 8.33 -3.26
CA SER A 114 10.72 9.52 -3.00
C SER A 114 9.96 10.55 -2.15
N ALA A 115 10.71 11.44 -1.50
CA ALA A 115 10.14 12.69 -1.00
C ALA A 115 9.56 13.53 -2.17
N ASN A 116 8.77 14.54 -1.83
CA ASN A 116 8.23 15.48 -2.81
C ASN A 116 9.27 16.54 -3.17
N PHE A 117 9.77 16.51 -4.41
CA PHE A 117 10.71 17.47 -4.95
C PHE A 117 9.98 18.50 -5.81
N SER A 118 9.39 19.52 -5.17
CA SER A 118 8.68 20.60 -5.87
C SER A 118 7.57 20.12 -6.82
N GLY A 119 6.83 19.08 -6.41
CA GLY A 119 5.77 18.46 -7.20
C GLY A 119 6.19 17.16 -7.88
N LEU A 120 7.49 16.89 -8.01
CA LEU A 120 7.98 15.63 -8.55
C LEU A 120 8.07 14.57 -7.44
N ARG A 121 7.48 13.41 -7.69
CA ARG A 121 7.69 12.18 -6.92
C ARG A 121 7.93 11.03 -7.87
N PHE A 122 8.75 10.09 -7.44
CA PHE A 122 9.03 8.87 -8.19
C PHE A 122 9.14 7.70 -7.23
N GLY A 123 9.02 6.50 -7.78
CA GLY A 123 9.04 5.30 -6.99
C GLY A 123 9.36 4.06 -7.79
N ALA A 124 9.78 3.02 -7.08
CA ALA A 124 9.99 1.70 -7.63
C ALA A 124 9.45 0.65 -6.67
N THR A 125 8.89 -0.41 -7.25
CA THR A 125 8.31 -1.53 -6.53
C THR A 125 8.84 -2.81 -7.14
N TYR A 126 9.25 -3.75 -6.27
CA TYR A 126 9.68 -5.07 -6.67
C TYR A 126 9.07 -6.10 -5.72
N ALA A 127 8.48 -7.17 -6.25
CA ALA A 127 7.92 -8.26 -5.45
C ALA A 127 8.69 -9.54 -5.72
N PHE A 128 9.12 -10.22 -4.65
CA PHE A 128 9.69 -11.55 -4.76
C PHE A 128 8.58 -12.57 -5.03
N SER A 129 8.96 -13.72 -5.60
CA SER A 129 8.03 -14.84 -5.72
C SER A 129 7.53 -15.30 -4.35
N ASP A 130 6.25 -15.69 -4.30
CA ASP A 130 5.65 -16.34 -3.15
C ASP A 130 6.05 -17.83 -3.02
N SER A 131 6.87 -18.34 -3.96
CA SER A 131 7.47 -19.68 -3.94
C SER A 131 9.00 -19.61 -3.78
N PRO A 132 9.61 -20.34 -2.83
CA PRO A 132 11.06 -20.33 -2.64
C PRO A 132 11.80 -20.76 -3.92
N GLY A 133 12.73 -19.92 -4.39
CA GLY A 133 13.62 -20.24 -5.51
C GLY A 133 13.09 -19.95 -6.91
N SER A 134 11.91 -19.35 -7.06
CA SER A 134 11.47 -18.83 -8.37
C SER A 134 11.66 -17.31 -8.46
N ILE A 135 12.02 -16.85 -9.64
CA ILE A 135 11.72 -15.48 -10.09
C ILE A 135 10.33 -15.57 -10.75
N VAL A 136 9.53 -14.51 -10.63
CA VAL A 136 8.18 -14.47 -11.21
C VAL A 136 8.30 -14.46 -12.73
N ASP A 137 7.62 -15.41 -13.40
CA ASP A 137 7.19 -15.25 -14.81
C ASP A 137 5.88 -14.46 -14.84
#